data_AF-A0A2T0K4C5-F1
#
_entry.id   AF-A0A2T0K4C5-F1
#
_cell.length_a   1.000
_cell.length_b   1.000
_cell.length_c   1.000
_cell.angle_alpha   90.00
_cell.angle_beta   90.00
_cell.angle_gamma   90.00
#
_symmetry.space_group_name_H-M   'P 1'
#
loop_
_entity.id
_entity.type
_entity.pdbx_description
1 polymer ?
#
loop_
_entity_poly.entity_id
_entity_poly.type
_entity_poly.pdbx_seq_one_letter_code
_entity_poly.pdbx_strand_id
1 'polypeptide(L)'
;MGVIVTTSVEAARPVEAAPFSAKERWVLLIASAWLVIGLQLDAYAHATTPELETFWTPWHGVLYSGIAASGFTLLWIMRSRLPGIPTYRSVLALPNALRLPLAGMAFLLVGGGVDTLWHNIWGIEQDMEIFVSPSHEFIILGMALVAMGPTLMLATGPEKRLSVGGAFLVGISTLFAALPVHIYSLHASAIGFRHLGSGDIDPVPIFSPDAQLIHGYVFSTILLLVPFIVIGRRWPLPFGLASVLVAVIAVLMHLMFDSRDDWWPALTLAAAAFALEIVLRLVTPLVKVGANGRWILFGLVAPPAAWGAVLLVGQIQEGSTGYNIHMLTGLLTLTALTGVGTVLVARSVQRLPE
;
A
#
# COMPACT_ATOMS: atom_id res chain seq x y z
N MET A 1 16.75 59.47 -14.33
CA MET A 1 16.14 58.48 -15.25
C MET A 1 16.18 57.13 -14.54
N GLY A 2 15.15 56.84 -13.74
CA GLY A 2 15.07 55.59 -12.98
C GLY A 2 14.32 54.55 -13.79
N VAL A 3 15.00 53.45 -14.14
CA VAL A 3 14.40 52.32 -14.85
C VAL A 3 13.54 51.55 -13.85
N ILE A 4 12.22 51.67 -13.97
CA ILE A 4 11.27 50.79 -13.29
C ILE A 4 11.28 49.46 -14.02
N VAL A 5 11.96 48.47 -13.45
CA VAL A 5 11.88 47.08 -13.92
C VAL A 5 10.54 46.52 -13.42
N THR A 6 9.54 46.47 -14.29
CA THR A 6 8.28 45.76 -14.03
C THR A 6 8.53 44.26 -14.16
N THR A 7 8.98 43.60 -13.08
CA THR A 7 8.92 42.13 -13.00
C THR A 7 7.53 41.70 -12.53
N SER A 8 6.49 41.95 -13.33
CA SER A 8 5.26 41.20 -13.20
C SER A 8 5.46 39.87 -13.92
N VAL A 9 6.10 38.91 -13.26
CA VAL A 9 5.86 37.50 -13.58
C VAL A 9 4.42 37.28 -13.19
N GLU A 10 3.52 37.48 -14.15
CA GLU A 10 2.14 37.09 -14.03
C GLU A 10 2.15 35.59 -13.72
N ALA A 11 1.96 35.26 -12.45
CA ALA A 11 1.87 33.88 -12.00
C ALA A 11 0.82 33.23 -12.88
N ALA A 12 1.24 32.30 -13.74
CA ALA A 12 0.36 31.58 -14.63
C ALA A 12 -0.78 31.05 -13.76
N ARG A 13 -1.99 31.58 -13.96
CA ARG A 13 -3.18 31.07 -13.29
C ARG A 13 -3.16 29.55 -13.51
N PRO A 14 -3.23 28.73 -12.45
CA PRO A 14 -3.30 27.30 -12.64
C PRO A 14 -4.49 27.06 -13.57
N VAL A 15 -4.22 26.54 -14.77
CA VAL A 15 -5.28 26.10 -15.67
C VAL A 15 -6.05 25.08 -14.84
N GLU A 16 -7.28 25.45 -14.47
CA GLU A 16 -8.12 24.63 -13.62
C GLU A 16 -8.36 23.34 -14.39
N ALA A 17 -7.58 22.30 -14.06
CA ALA A 17 -7.59 21.07 -14.81
C ALA A 17 -9.01 20.51 -14.74
N ALA A 18 -9.61 20.27 -15.91
CA ALA A 18 -10.97 19.79 -15.99
C ALA A 18 -11.15 18.58 -15.04
N PRO A 19 -12.19 18.60 -14.19
CA PRO A 19 -12.37 17.58 -13.16
C PRO A 19 -12.46 16.20 -13.83
N PHE A 20 -11.91 15.19 -13.17
CA PHE A 20 -12.05 13.81 -13.63
C PHE A 20 -13.52 13.39 -13.58
N SER A 21 -14.00 12.73 -14.62
CA SER A 21 -15.35 12.17 -14.66
C SER A 21 -15.43 10.88 -13.85
N ALA A 22 -16.64 10.46 -13.47
CA ALA A 22 -16.84 9.17 -12.82
C ALA A 22 -16.36 8.01 -13.71
N LYS A 23 -16.61 8.09 -15.03
CA LYS A 23 -16.18 7.07 -15.99
C LYS A 23 -14.67 6.87 -15.97
N GLU A 24 -13.89 7.96 -16.00
CA GLU A 24 -12.42 7.88 -15.96
C GLU A 24 -11.92 7.19 -14.69
N ARG A 25 -12.48 7.54 -13.52
CA ARG A 25 -12.10 6.93 -12.24
C ARG A 25 -12.44 5.44 -12.17
N TRP A 26 -13.63 5.05 -12.60
CA TRP A 26 -14.08 3.65 -12.53
C TRP A 26 -13.38 2.74 -13.54
N VAL A 27 -13.12 3.23 -14.76
CA VAL A 27 -12.37 2.44 -15.75
C VAL A 27 -10.94 2.19 -15.27
N LEU A 28 -10.28 3.19 -14.69
CA LEU A 28 -8.95 3.00 -14.10
C LEU A 28 -8.99 2.06 -12.89
N LEU A 29 -10.03 2.12 -12.06
CA LEU A 29 -10.21 1.18 -10.94
C LEU A 29 -10.35 -0.26 -11.43
N ILE A 30 -11.12 -0.50 -12.50
CA ILE A 30 -11.30 -1.83 -13.10
C ILE A 30 -9.98 -2.33 -13.71
N ALA A 31 -9.25 -1.47 -14.42
CA ALA A 31 -7.93 -1.81 -14.95
C ALA A 31 -6.93 -2.13 -13.82
N SER A 32 -6.98 -1.39 -12.71
CA SER A 32 -6.18 -1.66 -11.51
C SER A 32 -6.57 -2.99 -10.85
N ALA A 33 -7.86 -3.33 -10.83
CA ALA A 33 -8.34 -4.62 -10.33
C ALA A 33 -7.75 -5.77 -11.15
N TRP A 34 -7.80 -5.66 -12.49
CA TRP A 34 -7.21 -6.66 -13.38
C TRP A 34 -5.72 -6.81 -13.12
N LEU A 35 -4.99 -5.71 -13.06
CA LEU A 35 -3.56 -5.69 -12.76
C LEU A 35 -3.25 -6.41 -11.43
N VAL A 36 -3.94 -6.05 -10.34
CA VAL A 36 -3.72 -6.66 -9.02
C VAL A 36 -4.14 -8.13 -8.98
N ILE A 37 -5.26 -8.51 -9.60
CA ILE A 37 -5.67 -9.93 -9.69
C ILE A 37 -4.60 -10.74 -10.44
N GLY A 38 -4.05 -10.20 -11.52
CA GLY A 38 -2.96 -10.84 -12.27
C GLY A 38 -1.74 -11.12 -11.38
N LEU A 39 -1.32 -10.15 -10.56
CA LEU A 39 -0.24 -10.34 -9.59
C LEU A 39 -0.57 -11.42 -8.56
N GLN A 40 -1.77 -11.37 -7.96
CA GLN A 40 -2.14 -12.35 -6.93
C GLN A 40 -2.17 -13.77 -7.49
N LEU A 41 -2.66 -13.92 -8.71
CA LEU A 41 -2.68 -15.18 -9.43
C LEU A 41 -1.26 -15.69 -9.70
N ASP A 42 -0.35 -14.81 -10.10
CA ASP A 42 1.04 -15.13 -10.38
C ASP A 42 1.81 -15.51 -9.11
N ALA A 43 1.69 -14.70 -8.05
CA ALA A 43 2.27 -15.01 -6.74
C ALA A 43 1.75 -16.34 -6.18
N TYR A 44 0.45 -16.61 -6.32
CA TYR A 44 -0.14 -17.90 -5.94
C TYR A 44 0.47 -19.06 -6.74
N ALA A 45 0.66 -18.90 -8.04
CA ALA A 45 1.25 -19.93 -8.89
C ALA A 45 2.70 -20.24 -8.48
N HIS A 46 3.50 -19.21 -8.26
CA HIS A 46 4.87 -19.34 -7.75
C HIS A 46 4.95 -20.05 -6.40
N ALA A 47 3.96 -19.83 -5.52
CA ALA A 47 3.95 -20.47 -4.20
C ALA A 47 3.43 -21.91 -4.20
N THR A 48 2.62 -22.32 -5.19
CA THR A 48 1.87 -23.59 -5.14
C THR A 48 2.18 -24.57 -6.27
N THR A 49 2.87 -24.12 -7.33
CA THR A 49 3.19 -24.95 -8.49
C THR A 49 4.70 -25.22 -8.53
N PRO A 50 5.15 -26.46 -8.22
CA PRO A 50 6.56 -26.83 -8.31
C PRO A 50 7.10 -26.69 -9.75
N GLU A 51 8.37 -26.32 -9.89
CA GLU A 51 9.10 -26.31 -11.17
C GLU A 51 8.48 -25.41 -12.26
N LEU A 52 8.06 -24.18 -11.90
CA LEU A 52 7.74 -23.13 -12.87
C LEU A 52 9.01 -22.63 -13.57
N GLU A 53 9.58 -23.45 -14.45
CA GLU A 53 10.89 -23.24 -15.11
C GLU A 53 10.84 -22.25 -16.30
N THR A 54 9.71 -21.55 -16.51
CA THR A 54 9.55 -20.67 -17.67
C THR A 54 8.95 -19.32 -17.31
N PHE A 55 9.53 -18.25 -17.85
CA PHE A 55 9.03 -16.89 -17.69
C PHE A 55 7.65 -16.65 -18.30
N TRP A 56 7.28 -17.38 -19.35
CA TRP A 56 6.03 -17.17 -20.07
C TRP A 56 4.95 -18.12 -19.57
N THR A 57 4.28 -17.72 -18.49
CA THR A 57 3.21 -18.52 -17.88
C THR A 57 1.82 -17.92 -18.21
N PRO A 58 0.73 -18.71 -18.13
CA PRO A 58 -0.62 -18.17 -18.24
C PRO A 58 -0.91 -17.06 -17.23
N TRP A 59 -0.35 -17.14 -16.02
CA TRP A 59 -0.51 -16.15 -14.95
C TRP A 59 0.16 -14.82 -15.31
N HIS A 60 1.39 -14.84 -15.83
CA HIS A 60 2.03 -13.68 -16.45
C HIS A 60 1.16 -13.09 -17.57
N GLY A 61 0.51 -13.92 -18.39
CA GLY A 61 -0.43 -13.44 -19.42
C GLY A 61 -1.59 -12.59 -18.84
N VAL A 62 -2.14 -12.99 -17.69
CA VAL A 62 -3.17 -12.21 -16.99
C VAL A 62 -2.57 -10.91 -16.42
N LEU A 63 -1.39 -10.97 -15.82
CA LEU A 63 -0.69 -9.78 -15.31
C LEU A 63 -0.39 -8.78 -16.43
N TYR A 64 0.21 -9.22 -17.54
CA TYR A 64 0.57 -8.38 -18.69
C TYR A 64 -0.64 -7.73 -19.35
N SER A 65 -1.76 -8.47 -19.46
CA SER A 65 -3.00 -7.89 -19.96
C SER A 65 -3.57 -6.82 -19.01
N GLY A 66 -3.42 -6.99 -17.69
CA GLY A 66 -3.75 -5.97 -16.70
C GLY A 66 -2.86 -4.72 -16.79
N ILE A 67 -1.55 -4.88 -17.02
CA ILE A 67 -0.61 -3.79 -17.29
C ILE A 67 -1.04 -3.02 -18.55
N ALA A 68 -1.33 -3.73 -19.65
CA ALA A 68 -1.77 -3.13 -20.90
C ALA A 68 -3.10 -2.37 -20.72
N ALA A 69 -4.09 -2.96 -20.04
CA ALA A 69 -5.36 -2.32 -19.74
C ALA A 69 -5.18 -1.01 -18.95
N SER A 70 -4.28 -1.02 -17.96
CA SER A 70 -3.95 0.16 -17.14
C SER A 70 -3.28 1.25 -17.98
N GLY A 71 -2.29 0.89 -18.79
CA GLY A 71 -1.58 1.79 -19.70
C GLY A 71 -2.51 2.44 -20.73
N PHE A 72 -3.32 1.65 -21.43
CA PHE A 72 -4.27 2.17 -22.40
C PHE A 72 -5.34 3.07 -21.77
N THR A 73 -5.79 2.73 -20.56
CA THR A 73 -6.72 3.56 -19.80
C THR A 73 -6.10 4.92 -19.46
N LEU A 74 -4.85 4.95 -18.97
CA LEU A 74 -4.16 6.20 -18.66
C LEU A 74 -3.94 7.05 -19.92
N LEU A 75 -3.51 6.43 -21.04
CA LEU A 75 -3.37 7.12 -22.33
C LEU A 75 -4.70 7.72 -22.79
N TRP A 76 -5.80 6.99 -22.64
CA TRP A 76 -7.14 7.47 -22.97
C TRP A 76 -7.55 8.68 -22.12
N ILE A 77 -7.34 8.64 -20.80
CA ILE A 77 -7.65 9.75 -19.88
C ILE A 77 -6.76 10.96 -20.17
N MET A 78 -5.48 10.74 -20.50
CA MET A 78 -4.51 11.80 -20.80
C MET A 78 -4.76 12.48 -22.14
N ARG A 79 -5.38 11.78 -23.11
CA ARG A 79 -5.59 12.28 -24.48
C ARG A 79 -6.31 13.63 -24.54
N SER A 80 -7.31 13.85 -23.69
CA SER A 80 -8.06 15.12 -23.64
C SER A 80 -7.34 16.23 -22.86
N ARG A 81 -6.23 15.89 -22.19
CA ARG A 81 -5.48 16.76 -21.27
C ARG A 81 -4.08 17.09 -21.76
N LEU A 82 -3.69 16.53 -22.91
CA LEU A 82 -2.41 16.78 -23.56
C LEU A 82 -2.63 17.50 -24.90
N PRO A 83 -1.66 18.33 -25.34
CA PRO A 83 -1.67 18.87 -26.69
C PRO A 83 -1.56 17.74 -27.73
N GLY A 84 -1.94 18.02 -28.98
CA GLY A 84 -1.90 17.04 -30.07
C GLY A 84 -0.54 16.37 -30.27
N ILE A 85 0.55 17.07 -29.94
CA ILE A 85 1.90 16.50 -29.84
C ILE A 85 2.39 16.70 -28.39
N PRO A 86 2.40 15.63 -27.56
CA PRO A 86 2.88 15.72 -26.19
C PRO A 86 4.37 16.09 -26.12
N THR A 87 4.70 16.97 -25.19
CA THR A 87 6.07 17.30 -24.79
C THR A 87 6.32 16.90 -23.34
N TYR A 88 7.59 16.79 -22.93
CA TYR A 88 7.94 16.58 -21.52
C TYR A 88 7.28 17.61 -20.58
N ARG A 89 7.26 18.88 -20.98
CA ARG A 89 6.63 19.95 -20.21
C ARG A 89 5.12 19.75 -20.07
N SER A 90 4.43 19.31 -21.13
CA SER A 90 2.98 19.05 -21.04
C SER A 90 2.65 17.83 -20.15
N VAL A 91 3.51 16.81 -20.11
CA VAL A 91 3.32 15.66 -19.20
C VAL A 91 3.55 16.08 -17.75
N LEU A 92 4.58 16.89 -17.48
CA LEU A 92 4.82 17.42 -16.13
C LEU A 92 3.72 18.38 -15.64
N ALA A 93 3.01 19.04 -16.56
CA ALA A 93 1.89 19.91 -16.23
C ALA A 93 0.61 19.15 -15.83
N LEU A 94 0.56 17.82 -16.03
CA LEU A 94 -0.58 17.01 -15.59
C LEU A 94 -0.71 17.01 -14.05
N PRO A 95 -1.94 16.88 -13.52
CA PRO A 95 -2.14 16.73 -12.08
C PRO A 95 -1.43 15.47 -11.54
N ASN A 96 -1.07 15.48 -10.26
CA ASN A 96 -0.47 14.30 -9.60
C ASN A 96 -1.32 13.04 -9.73
N ALA A 97 -2.65 13.21 -9.83
CA ALA A 97 -3.60 12.13 -10.08
C ALA A 97 -3.37 11.37 -11.39
N LEU A 98 -2.59 11.93 -12.33
CA LEU A 98 -2.13 11.23 -13.55
C LEU A 98 -0.63 10.98 -13.53
N ARG A 99 0.18 11.91 -13.01
CA ARG A 99 1.64 11.76 -12.97
C ARG A 99 2.09 10.58 -12.13
N LEU A 100 1.45 10.32 -10.98
CA LEU A 100 1.82 9.21 -10.11
C LEU A 100 1.46 7.85 -10.74
N PRO A 101 0.24 7.61 -11.25
CA PRO A 101 -0.05 6.39 -12.02
C PRO A 101 0.83 6.21 -13.26
N LEU A 102 1.16 7.29 -13.97
CA LEU A 102 2.06 7.23 -15.12
C LEU A 102 3.49 6.85 -14.73
N ALA A 103 4.00 7.40 -13.62
CA ALA A 103 5.26 6.96 -13.04
C ALA A 103 5.16 5.47 -12.66
N GLY A 104 4.02 5.05 -12.09
CA GLY A 104 3.75 3.65 -11.79
C GLY A 104 3.84 2.73 -13.02
N MET A 105 3.28 3.15 -14.16
CA MET A 105 3.44 2.44 -15.43
C MET A 105 4.90 2.38 -15.89
N ALA A 106 5.67 3.45 -15.69
CA ALA A 106 7.10 3.44 -16.02
C ALA A 106 7.87 2.44 -15.13
N PHE A 107 7.56 2.39 -13.84
CA PHE A 107 8.12 1.40 -12.91
C PHE A 107 7.74 -0.03 -13.28
N LEU A 108 6.48 -0.28 -13.69
CA LEU A 108 6.05 -1.59 -14.20
C LEU A 108 6.85 -2.03 -15.43
N LEU A 109 7.04 -1.13 -16.40
CA LEU A 109 7.78 -1.44 -17.63
C LEU A 109 9.27 -1.66 -17.38
N VAL A 110 9.89 -0.81 -16.56
CA VAL A 110 11.30 -0.96 -16.18
C VAL A 110 11.46 -2.22 -15.35
N GLY A 111 10.62 -2.42 -14.33
CA GLY A 111 10.61 -3.59 -13.47
C GLY A 111 10.49 -4.87 -14.27
N GLY A 112 9.44 -5.02 -15.10
CA GLY A 112 9.26 -6.22 -15.93
C GLY A 112 10.35 -6.43 -17.00
N GLY A 113 10.94 -5.35 -17.52
CA GLY A 113 12.09 -5.45 -18.42
C GLY A 113 13.35 -5.93 -17.71
N VAL A 114 13.61 -5.40 -16.50
CA VAL A 114 14.70 -5.87 -15.63
C VAL A 114 14.45 -7.31 -15.21
N ASP A 115 13.21 -7.67 -14.86
CA ASP A 115 12.78 -9.02 -14.47
C ASP A 115 13.08 -10.05 -15.56
N THR A 116 12.65 -9.74 -16.78
CA THR A 116 12.93 -10.58 -17.96
C THR A 116 14.43 -10.75 -18.14
N LEU A 117 15.20 -9.65 -18.08
CA LEU A 117 16.65 -9.72 -18.24
C LEU A 117 17.29 -10.53 -17.12
N TRP A 118 16.80 -10.36 -15.90
CA TRP A 118 17.30 -11.02 -14.70
C TRP A 118 17.16 -12.53 -14.82
N HIS A 119 15.95 -12.99 -15.15
CA HIS A 119 15.67 -14.42 -15.31
C HIS A 119 16.47 -15.07 -16.44
N ASN A 120 16.82 -14.32 -17.50
CA ASN A 120 17.64 -14.84 -18.60
C ASN A 120 19.14 -14.90 -18.27
N ILE A 121 19.64 -14.06 -17.36
CA ILE A 121 21.07 -14.02 -17.01
C ILE A 121 21.37 -14.89 -15.79
N TRP A 122 20.53 -14.81 -14.75
CA TRP A 122 20.76 -15.41 -13.43
C TRP A 122 19.80 -16.54 -13.06
N GLY A 123 18.76 -16.77 -13.86
CA GLY A 123 17.69 -17.73 -13.54
C GLY A 123 16.56 -17.09 -12.73
N ILE A 124 15.52 -17.88 -12.46
CA ILE A 124 14.32 -17.44 -11.73
C ILE A 124 14.61 -17.52 -10.23
N GLU A 125 14.28 -16.46 -9.50
CA GLU A 125 14.41 -16.39 -8.04
C GLU A 125 13.57 -17.48 -7.34
N GLN A 126 14.14 -18.08 -6.30
CA GLN A 126 13.45 -19.08 -5.47
C GLN A 126 13.26 -18.61 -4.02
N ASP A 127 12.22 -19.11 -3.38
CA ASP A 127 11.92 -18.85 -1.96
C ASP A 127 11.92 -17.34 -1.61
N MET A 128 12.84 -16.92 -0.73
CA MET A 128 12.93 -15.55 -0.25
C MET A 128 13.50 -14.57 -1.28
N GLU A 129 14.20 -15.07 -2.31
CA GLU A 129 14.84 -14.24 -3.33
C GLU A 129 13.81 -13.41 -4.10
N ILE A 130 12.62 -13.97 -4.34
CA ILE A 130 11.49 -13.30 -5.02
C ILE A 130 11.10 -12.02 -4.27
N PHE A 131 11.21 -12.05 -2.94
CA PHE A 131 10.75 -10.95 -2.10
C PHE A 131 11.71 -9.76 -2.01
N VAL A 132 12.97 -9.94 -2.39
CA VAL A 132 14.01 -8.89 -2.37
C VAL A 132 14.59 -8.62 -3.75
N SER A 133 14.00 -9.25 -4.77
CA SER A 133 14.41 -9.06 -6.16
C SER A 133 14.11 -7.62 -6.62
N PRO A 134 15.13 -6.88 -7.10
CA PRO A 134 14.97 -5.49 -7.50
C PRO A 134 13.90 -5.28 -8.60
N SER A 135 13.72 -6.24 -9.49
CA SER A 135 12.70 -6.16 -10.54
C SER A 135 11.28 -6.19 -9.95
N HIS A 136 11.04 -7.13 -9.03
CA HIS A 136 9.76 -7.28 -8.35
C HIS A 136 9.43 -6.04 -7.51
N GLU A 137 10.41 -5.44 -6.81
CA GLU A 137 10.20 -4.20 -6.06
C GLU A 137 9.72 -3.04 -6.96
N PHE A 138 10.30 -2.91 -8.15
CA PHE A 138 9.89 -1.90 -9.13
C PHE A 138 8.47 -2.18 -9.63
N ILE A 139 8.15 -3.44 -9.93
CA ILE A 139 6.81 -3.85 -10.36
C ILE A 139 5.78 -3.48 -9.30
N ILE A 140 6.02 -3.84 -8.04
CA ILE A 140 5.09 -3.63 -6.92
C ILE A 140 4.90 -2.14 -6.61
N LEU A 141 5.98 -1.36 -6.60
CA LEU A 141 5.88 0.10 -6.51
C LEU A 141 5.03 0.65 -7.66
N GLY A 142 5.26 0.15 -8.87
CA GLY A 142 4.50 0.52 -10.06
C GLY A 142 3.01 0.25 -9.92
N MET A 143 2.65 -0.95 -9.47
CA MET A 143 1.27 -1.36 -9.22
C MET A 143 0.58 -0.50 -8.16
N ALA A 144 1.25 -0.25 -7.04
CA ALA A 144 0.70 0.59 -5.97
C ALA A 144 0.40 2.01 -6.47
N LEU A 145 1.33 2.61 -7.23
CA LEU A 145 1.16 3.95 -7.82
C LEU A 145 0.00 4.01 -8.82
N VAL A 146 -0.18 2.99 -9.66
CA VAL A 146 -1.31 2.89 -10.60
C VAL A 146 -2.64 2.74 -9.83
N ALA A 147 -2.69 1.82 -8.87
CA ALA A 147 -3.88 1.49 -8.10
C ALA A 147 -4.37 2.65 -7.21
N MET A 148 -3.49 3.55 -6.77
CA MET A 148 -3.87 4.79 -6.08
C MET A 148 -4.54 5.84 -6.99
N GLY A 149 -4.39 5.73 -8.32
CA GLY A 149 -4.87 6.70 -9.30
C GLY A 149 -6.34 7.12 -9.12
N PRO A 150 -7.31 6.19 -9.02
CA PRO A 150 -8.72 6.53 -8.82
C PRO A 150 -8.97 7.38 -7.56
N THR A 151 -8.32 7.07 -6.44
CA THR A 151 -8.40 7.86 -5.20
C THR A 151 -7.84 9.26 -5.40
N LEU A 152 -6.67 9.38 -6.05
CA LEU A 152 -6.05 10.67 -6.33
C LEU A 152 -6.90 11.52 -7.28
N MET A 153 -7.53 10.92 -8.29
CA MET A 153 -8.46 11.59 -9.20
C MET A 153 -9.73 12.08 -8.51
N LEU A 154 -10.21 11.36 -7.48
CA LEU A 154 -11.32 11.85 -6.66
C LEU A 154 -10.85 12.98 -5.73
N ALA A 155 -9.62 12.91 -5.22
CA ALA A 155 -9.06 13.90 -4.30
C ALA A 155 -8.90 15.30 -4.90
N THR A 156 -8.79 15.41 -6.22
CA THR A 156 -8.74 16.71 -6.92
C THR A 156 -10.08 17.43 -6.97
N GLY A 157 -11.19 16.75 -6.67
CA GLY A 157 -12.52 17.34 -6.66
C GLY A 157 -12.75 18.26 -5.44
N PRO A 158 -13.73 19.18 -5.50
CA PRO A 158 -14.03 20.12 -4.43
C PRO A 158 -14.74 19.48 -3.23
N GLU A 159 -15.13 18.19 -3.32
CA GLU A 159 -15.96 17.53 -2.32
C GLU A 159 -15.27 17.45 -0.95
N LYS A 160 -16.00 17.88 0.08
CA LYS A 160 -15.53 17.82 1.49
C LYS A 160 -15.91 16.52 2.19
N ARG A 161 -16.81 15.71 1.60
CA ARG A 161 -17.27 14.43 2.13
C ARG A 161 -17.40 13.41 1.01
N LEU A 162 -17.12 12.15 1.31
CA LEU A 162 -17.28 11.05 0.37
C LEU A 162 -18.76 10.66 0.26
N SER A 163 -19.26 10.55 -0.97
CA SER A 163 -20.51 9.84 -1.25
C SER A 163 -20.31 8.33 -1.05
N VAL A 164 -21.39 7.54 -1.02
CA VAL A 164 -21.29 6.07 -0.92
C VAL A 164 -20.41 5.49 -2.04
N GLY A 165 -20.63 5.93 -3.28
CA GLY A 165 -19.81 5.51 -4.42
C GLY A 165 -18.36 5.99 -4.34
N GLY A 166 -18.13 7.20 -3.82
CA GLY A 166 -16.77 7.71 -3.59
C GLY A 166 -16.03 6.94 -2.50
N ALA A 167 -16.72 6.59 -1.41
CA ALA A 167 -16.19 5.76 -0.33
C ALA A 167 -15.81 4.36 -0.82
N PHE A 168 -16.67 3.74 -1.62
CA PHE A 168 -16.38 2.44 -2.23
C PHE A 168 -15.16 2.52 -3.15
N LEU A 169 -15.12 3.52 -4.03
CA LEU A 169 -13.99 3.71 -4.96
C LEU A 169 -12.67 3.91 -4.21
N VAL A 170 -12.66 4.77 -3.19
CA VAL A 170 -11.47 5.03 -2.36
C VAL A 170 -11.06 3.78 -1.60
N GLY A 171 -12.03 3.04 -1.04
CA GLY A 171 -11.78 1.77 -0.37
C GLY A 171 -11.09 0.77 -1.29
N ILE A 172 -11.69 0.46 -2.43
CA ILE A 172 -11.14 -0.53 -3.37
C ILE A 172 -9.79 -0.08 -3.95
N SER A 173 -9.65 1.20 -4.30
CA SER A 173 -8.37 1.75 -4.80
C SER A 173 -7.26 1.65 -3.74
N THR A 174 -7.60 1.89 -2.47
CA THR A 174 -6.67 1.73 -1.34
C THR A 174 -6.29 0.29 -1.12
N LEU A 175 -7.28 -0.62 -1.15
CA LEU A 175 -7.04 -2.06 -1.05
C LEU A 175 -6.06 -2.52 -2.13
N PHE A 176 -6.30 -2.15 -3.39
CA PHE A 176 -5.42 -2.49 -4.51
C PHE A 176 -4.03 -1.87 -4.43
N ALA A 177 -3.88 -0.71 -3.81
CA ALA A 177 -2.56 -0.12 -3.58
C ALA A 177 -1.79 -0.82 -2.45
N ALA A 178 -2.49 -1.34 -1.44
CA ALA A 178 -1.89 -1.97 -0.27
C ALA A 178 -1.56 -3.45 -0.48
N LEU A 179 -2.40 -4.19 -1.23
CA LEU A 179 -2.25 -5.64 -1.45
C LEU A 179 -0.87 -6.03 -2.01
N PRO A 180 -0.34 -5.40 -3.08
CA PRO A 180 0.98 -5.74 -3.63
C PRO A 180 2.12 -5.56 -2.62
N VAL A 181 2.03 -4.54 -1.76
CA VAL A 181 3.07 -4.22 -0.77
C VAL A 181 3.03 -5.20 0.42
N HIS A 182 1.88 -5.80 0.70
CA HIS A 182 1.74 -6.72 1.83
C HIS A 182 2.54 -8.02 1.65
N ILE A 183 2.74 -8.44 0.40
CA ILE A 183 3.54 -9.62 0.03
C ILE A 183 4.98 -9.52 0.60
N TYR A 184 5.52 -8.31 0.72
CA TYR A 184 6.90 -8.06 1.21
C TYR A 184 7.05 -7.85 2.71
N SER A 185 5.98 -8.00 3.50
CA SER A 185 5.99 -7.68 4.93
C SER A 185 6.88 -8.61 5.80
N LEU A 186 7.71 -9.46 5.21
CA LEU A 186 8.43 -10.56 5.88
C LEU A 186 9.95 -10.47 5.75
N HIS A 187 10.66 -9.54 6.41
CA HIS A 187 12.14 -9.58 6.41
C HIS A 187 12.77 -9.10 7.72
N ALA A 188 13.87 -9.75 8.12
CA ALA A 188 14.68 -9.43 9.30
C ALA A 188 15.95 -8.60 8.98
N SER A 189 16.46 -7.94 10.02
CA SER A 189 17.47 -6.87 9.97
C SER A 189 18.88 -7.31 9.51
N ALA A 190 19.54 -6.48 8.70
CA ALA A 190 20.90 -6.68 8.18
C ALA A 190 22.02 -5.93 8.95
N ILE A 191 21.70 -5.17 10.00
CA ILE A 191 22.64 -4.19 10.61
C ILE A 191 23.34 -4.73 11.89
N GLY A 192 22.93 -5.89 12.40
CA GLY A 192 23.42 -6.45 13.68
C GLY A 192 24.35 -7.68 13.59
N PHE A 193 24.49 -8.30 12.41
CA PHE A 193 25.25 -9.54 12.22
C PHE A 193 26.15 -9.44 10.97
N ARG A 194 27.29 -10.14 10.95
CA ARG A 194 28.29 -10.15 9.86
C ARG A 194 27.86 -10.94 8.60
N HIS A 195 26.56 -11.05 8.34
CA HIS A 195 26.06 -11.76 7.17
C HIS A 195 25.23 -10.77 6.34
N LEU A 196 25.86 -10.27 5.27
CA LEU A 196 25.18 -9.47 4.24
C LEU A 196 24.24 -10.35 3.37
N GLY A 197 24.32 -11.68 3.56
CA GLY A 197 23.54 -12.79 2.98
C GLY A 197 24.28 -14.10 3.29
N SER A 198 23.59 -15.24 3.53
CA SER A 198 24.28 -16.53 3.78
C SER A 198 24.60 -17.28 2.49
N GLY A 199 23.76 -17.20 1.45
CA GLY A 199 23.96 -17.93 0.18
C GLY A 199 23.97 -19.46 0.30
N ASP A 200 24.00 -20.00 1.52
CA ASP A 200 23.96 -21.43 1.83
C ASP A 200 22.52 -21.95 1.81
N ILE A 201 22.36 -23.11 1.16
CA ILE A 201 21.09 -23.86 0.99
C ILE A 201 20.73 -24.66 2.26
N ASP A 202 21.60 -24.68 3.29
CA ASP A 202 21.40 -25.46 4.52
C ASP A 202 21.39 -24.54 5.77
N PRO A 203 20.43 -24.70 6.72
CA PRO A 203 20.08 -23.66 7.67
C PRO A 203 20.96 -23.76 8.91
N VAL A 204 22.02 -22.96 8.98
CA VAL A 204 22.41 -22.43 10.30
C VAL A 204 21.24 -21.56 10.77
N PRO A 205 20.72 -21.69 12.02
CA PRO A 205 19.60 -20.88 12.51
C PRO A 205 20.07 -19.44 12.79
N ILE A 206 20.43 -18.73 11.73
CA ILE A 206 20.75 -17.29 11.68
C ILE A 206 19.45 -16.48 11.48
N PHE A 207 18.39 -17.18 11.07
CA PHE A 207 17.03 -16.69 10.94
C PHE A 207 16.31 -16.91 12.26
N SER A 208 15.93 -15.82 12.94
CA SER A 208 15.00 -15.89 14.08
C SER A 208 13.59 -15.66 13.54
N PRO A 209 12.71 -16.68 13.58
CA PRO A 209 11.29 -16.49 13.26
C PRO A 209 10.69 -15.35 14.09
N ASP A 210 11.09 -15.24 15.35
CA ASP A 210 10.69 -14.15 16.24
C ASP A 210 11.09 -12.76 15.71
N ALA A 211 12.32 -12.62 15.20
CA ALA A 211 12.78 -11.37 14.62
C ALA A 211 11.98 -10.98 13.37
N GLN A 212 11.64 -11.93 12.50
CA GLN A 212 10.79 -11.63 11.33
C GLN A 212 9.39 -11.26 11.74
N LEU A 213 8.79 -12.00 12.67
CA LEU A 213 7.44 -11.73 13.14
C LEU A 213 7.39 -10.31 13.72
N ILE A 214 8.38 -9.89 14.52
CA ILE A 214 8.50 -8.51 15.02
C ILE A 214 8.52 -7.49 13.87
N HIS A 215 9.32 -7.71 12.82
CA HIS A 215 9.34 -6.81 11.67
C HIS A 215 8.00 -6.82 10.92
N GLY A 216 7.36 -7.98 10.78
CA GLY A 216 6.04 -8.14 10.17
C GLY A 216 4.97 -7.33 10.90
N TYR A 217 4.95 -7.34 12.23
CA TYR A 217 4.07 -6.49 13.04
C TYR A 217 4.31 -5.00 12.80
N VAL A 218 5.58 -4.57 12.74
CA VAL A 218 5.96 -3.16 12.51
C VAL A 218 5.58 -2.71 11.11
N PHE A 219 5.95 -3.48 10.08
CA PHE A 219 5.69 -3.13 8.69
C PHE A 219 4.19 -3.17 8.37
N SER A 220 3.47 -4.19 8.86
CA SER A 220 2.01 -4.26 8.75
C SER A 220 1.33 -3.08 9.44
N THR A 221 1.87 -2.61 10.57
CA THR A 221 1.37 -1.39 11.22
C THR A 221 1.48 -0.17 10.30
N ILE A 222 2.64 0.04 9.67
CA ILE A 222 2.84 1.15 8.73
C ILE A 222 1.88 1.01 7.55
N LEU A 223 1.86 -0.16 6.92
CA LEU A 223 1.11 -0.43 5.71
C LEU A 223 -0.40 -0.26 5.91
N LEU A 224 -0.94 -0.73 7.03
CA LEU A 224 -2.36 -0.58 7.34
C LEU A 224 -2.70 0.86 7.76
N LEU A 225 -1.82 1.58 8.46
CA LEU A 225 -2.11 2.94 8.94
C LEU A 225 -1.98 4.03 7.88
N VAL A 226 -0.98 3.96 6.99
CA VAL A 226 -0.68 5.02 6.02
C VAL A 226 -1.91 5.43 5.22
N PRO A 227 -2.68 4.50 4.60
CA PRO A 227 -3.83 4.90 3.79
C PRO A 227 -4.91 5.61 4.60
N PHE A 228 -5.19 5.14 5.82
CA PHE A 228 -6.20 5.75 6.68
C PHE A 228 -5.83 7.18 7.07
N ILE A 229 -4.56 7.43 7.34
CA ILE A 229 -4.07 8.77 7.71
C ILE A 229 -4.15 9.71 6.51
N VAL A 230 -3.73 9.27 5.33
CA VAL A 230 -3.73 10.10 4.11
C VAL A 230 -5.17 10.42 3.67
N ILE A 231 -6.05 9.42 3.65
CA ILE A 231 -7.46 9.60 3.25
C ILE A 231 -8.24 10.37 4.31
N GLY A 232 -8.06 10.00 5.58
CA GLY A 232 -8.75 10.58 6.72
C GLY A 232 -8.40 12.05 6.98
N ARG A 233 -7.26 12.52 6.46
CA ARG A 233 -6.91 13.95 6.46
C ARG A 233 -7.58 14.74 5.34
N ARG A 234 -7.94 14.10 4.22
CA ARG A 234 -8.68 14.75 3.12
C ARG A 234 -10.19 14.72 3.32
N TRP A 235 -10.71 13.62 3.88
CA TRP A 235 -12.14 13.41 4.10
C TRP A 235 -12.42 12.74 5.44
N PRO A 236 -13.56 13.03 6.09
CA PRO A 236 -14.05 12.21 7.19
C PRO A 236 -14.26 10.76 6.72
N LEU A 237 -13.66 9.80 7.42
CA LEU A 237 -13.77 8.38 7.06
C LEU A 237 -15.21 7.86 7.32
N PRO A 238 -15.88 7.27 6.31
CA PRO A 238 -17.15 6.58 6.48
C PRO A 238 -17.05 5.44 7.49
N PHE A 239 -18.16 5.14 8.18
CA PHE A 239 -18.23 4.02 9.11
C PHE A 239 -17.92 2.70 8.40
N GLY A 240 -17.04 1.90 9.00
CA GLY A 240 -16.66 0.58 8.52
C GLY A 240 -15.60 0.58 7.42
N LEU A 241 -15.27 1.71 6.79
CA LEU A 241 -14.31 1.72 5.67
C LEU A 241 -12.94 1.20 6.10
N ALA A 242 -12.40 1.72 7.21
CA ALA A 242 -11.09 1.29 7.70
C ALA A 242 -11.13 -0.17 8.18
N SER A 243 -12.17 -0.54 8.93
CA SER A 243 -12.32 -1.89 9.47
C SER A 243 -12.45 -2.96 8.38
N VAL A 244 -13.26 -2.70 7.35
CA VAL A 244 -13.42 -3.61 6.20
C VAL A 244 -12.10 -3.73 5.44
N LEU A 245 -11.34 -2.66 5.26
CA LEU A 245 -10.05 -2.73 4.57
C LEU A 245 -9.05 -3.62 5.33
N VAL A 246 -8.92 -3.44 6.65
CA VAL A 246 -8.07 -4.31 7.47
C VAL A 246 -8.55 -5.76 7.42
N ALA A 247 -9.86 -6.00 7.59
CA ALA A 247 -10.44 -7.34 7.61
C ALA A 247 -10.25 -8.08 6.27
N VAL A 248 -10.50 -7.41 5.15
CA VAL A 248 -10.31 -7.99 3.82
C VAL A 248 -8.85 -8.31 3.57
N ILE A 249 -7.91 -7.42 3.91
CA ILE A 249 -6.48 -7.72 3.78
C ILE A 249 -6.10 -8.93 4.63
N ALA A 250 -6.50 -8.97 5.91
CA ALA A 250 -6.19 -10.08 6.82
C ALA A 250 -6.71 -11.43 6.28
N VAL A 251 -7.95 -11.46 5.80
CA VAL A 251 -8.57 -12.68 5.24
C VAL A 251 -7.93 -13.10 3.91
N LEU A 252 -7.67 -12.14 3.01
CA LEU A 252 -7.05 -12.44 1.72
C LEU A 252 -5.62 -12.96 1.90
N MET A 253 -4.88 -12.45 2.89
CA MET A 253 -3.54 -12.95 3.19
C MET A 253 -3.55 -14.37 3.74
N HIS A 254 -4.54 -14.73 4.57
CA HIS A 254 -4.75 -16.12 5.01
C HIS A 254 -5.00 -17.06 3.82
N LEU A 255 -5.78 -16.61 2.85
CA LEU A 255 -6.16 -17.38 1.67
C LEU A 255 -5.05 -17.51 0.61
N MET A 256 -4.04 -16.65 0.63
CA MET A 256 -3.12 -16.46 -0.50
C MET A 256 -2.18 -17.65 -0.77
N PHE A 257 -1.95 -18.53 0.21
CA PHE A 257 -0.93 -19.59 0.12
C PHE A 257 -1.45 -21.00 0.41
N ASP A 258 -2.77 -21.24 0.24
CA ASP A 258 -3.42 -22.51 0.65
C ASP A 258 -3.01 -22.93 2.08
N SER A 259 -2.91 -21.94 2.97
CA SER A 259 -2.44 -22.16 4.33
C SER A 259 -3.42 -23.09 5.06
N ARG A 260 -2.87 -24.14 5.68
CA ARG A 260 -3.59 -25.02 6.61
C ARG A 260 -3.60 -24.48 8.03
N ASP A 261 -3.05 -23.29 8.24
CA ASP A 261 -2.98 -22.66 9.55
C ASP A 261 -4.36 -22.21 10.01
N ASP A 262 -4.48 -22.06 11.32
CA ASP A 262 -5.74 -21.65 11.92
C ASP A 262 -6.13 -20.22 11.51
N TRP A 263 -7.43 -20.00 11.30
CA TRP A 263 -7.98 -18.72 10.88
C TRP A 263 -7.99 -17.66 11.99
N TRP A 264 -7.69 -18.04 13.23
CA TRP A 264 -7.85 -17.18 14.39
C TRP A 264 -7.05 -15.86 14.31
N PRO A 265 -5.82 -15.77 13.74
CA PRO A 265 -5.09 -14.50 13.68
C PRO A 265 -5.80 -13.48 12.79
N ALA A 266 -6.17 -13.90 11.58
CA ALA A 266 -6.85 -13.05 10.60
C ALA A 266 -8.23 -12.60 11.10
N LEU A 267 -9.01 -13.51 11.66
CA LEU A 267 -10.34 -13.21 12.22
C LEU A 267 -10.25 -12.29 13.45
N THR A 268 -9.23 -12.47 14.29
CA THR A 268 -9.01 -11.61 15.46
C THR A 268 -8.61 -10.19 15.04
N LEU A 269 -7.71 -10.05 14.06
CA LEU A 269 -7.32 -8.73 13.54
C LEU A 269 -8.51 -8.02 12.89
N ALA A 270 -9.32 -8.73 12.12
CA ALA A 270 -10.56 -8.21 11.54
C ALA A 270 -11.52 -7.70 12.64
N ALA A 271 -11.81 -8.53 13.65
CA ALA A 271 -12.67 -8.15 14.77
C ALA A 271 -12.13 -6.97 15.57
N ALA A 272 -10.81 -6.94 15.83
CA ALA A 272 -10.15 -5.86 16.52
C ALA A 272 -10.26 -4.53 15.76
N ALA A 273 -10.16 -4.54 14.43
CA ALA A 273 -10.32 -3.34 13.61
C ALA A 273 -11.73 -2.72 13.77
N PHE A 274 -12.79 -3.53 13.72
CA PHE A 274 -14.16 -3.07 13.97
C PHE A 274 -14.36 -2.55 15.39
N ALA A 275 -13.87 -3.27 16.40
CA ALA A 275 -13.96 -2.86 17.80
C ALA A 275 -13.25 -1.52 18.03
N LEU A 276 -12.05 -1.36 17.47
CA LEU A 276 -11.28 -0.12 17.55
C LEU A 276 -12.00 1.04 16.87
N GLU A 277 -12.55 0.84 15.67
CA GLU A 277 -13.30 1.89 14.99
C GLU A 277 -14.51 2.36 15.82
N ILE A 278 -15.25 1.44 16.44
CA ILE A 278 -16.38 1.76 17.33
C ILE A 278 -15.89 2.56 18.53
N VAL A 279 -14.88 2.06 19.25
CA VAL A 279 -14.32 2.74 20.44
C VAL A 279 -13.82 4.13 20.09
N LEU A 280 -13.07 4.27 19.00
CA LEU A 280 -12.54 5.56 18.56
C LEU A 280 -13.66 6.53 18.22
N ARG A 281 -14.74 6.09 17.58
CA ARG A 281 -15.90 6.95 17.28
C ARG A 281 -16.66 7.38 18.53
N LEU A 282 -16.74 6.53 19.55
CA LEU A 282 -17.36 6.85 20.84
C LEU A 282 -16.49 7.77 21.69
N VAL A 283 -15.17 7.59 21.67
CA VAL A 283 -14.20 8.35 22.47
C VAL A 283 -13.83 9.69 21.84
N THR A 284 -13.75 9.79 20.51
CA THR A 284 -13.34 11.02 19.80
C THR A 284 -14.15 12.27 20.18
N PRO A 285 -15.48 12.22 20.36
CA PRO A 285 -16.27 13.36 20.84
C PRO A 285 -15.91 13.79 22.27
N LEU A 286 -15.44 12.88 23.10
CA LEU A 286 -15.11 13.12 24.51
C LEU A 286 -13.71 13.73 24.70
N VAL A 287 -12.80 13.52 23.73
CA VAL A 287 -11.42 14.02 23.81
C VAL A 287 -11.29 15.39 23.13
N LYS A 288 -10.97 16.41 23.94
CA LYS A 288 -10.70 17.79 23.50
C LYS A 288 -9.26 17.99 23.02
N VAL A 289 -8.85 17.26 21.98
CA VAL A 289 -7.57 17.44 21.28
C VAL A 289 -7.80 17.83 19.83
N GLY A 290 -6.93 18.68 19.29
CA GLY A 290 -6.97 19.10 17.89
C GLY A 290 -6.80 17.94 16.92
N ALA A 291 -7.12 18.15 15.63
CA ALA A 291 -7.13 17.09 14.61
C ALA A 291 -5.81 16.29 14.54
N ASN A 292 -4.66 16.98 14.63
CA ASN A 292 -3.36 16.31 14.66
C ASN A 292 -3.14 15.48 15.93
N GLY A 293 -3.57 15.98 17.09
CA GLY A 293 -3.51 15.24 18.35
C GLY A 293 -4.37 13.97 18.30
N ARG A 294 -5.52 14.01 17.62
CA ARG A 294 -6.38 12.83 17.40
C ARG A 294 -5.69 11.77 16.55
N TRP A 295 -5.04 12.16 15.46
CA TRP A 295 -4.28 11.22 14.63
C TRP A 295 -3.08 10.63 15.38
N ILE A 296 -2.37 11.42 16.19
CA ILE A 296 -1.26 10.92 17.01
C ILE A 296 -1.78 9.92 18.05
N LEU A 297 -2.88 10.22 18.75
CA LEU A 297 -3.50 9.31 19.71
C LEU A 297 -3.98 8.03 19.03
N PHE A 298 -4.55 8.13 17.83
CA PHE A 298 -4.93 6.99 17.01
C PHE A 298 -3.72 6.11 16.67
N GLY A 299 -2.64 6.69 16.15
CA GLY A 299 -1.40 5.97 15.85
C GLY A 299 -0.74 5.35 17.10
N LEU A 300 -0.90 5.98 18.27
CA LEU A 300 -0.38 5.48 19.54
C LEU A 300 -1.17 4.27 20.07
N VAL A 301 -2.50 4.30 19.95
CA VAL A 301 -3.38 3.33 20.65
C VAL A 301 -3.85 2.20 19.73
N ALA A 302 -4.15 2.49 18.47
CA ALA A 302 -4.77 1.50 17.58
C ALA A 302 -3.87 0.29 17.29
N PRO A 303 -2.57 0.45 16.94
CA PRO A 303 -1.69 -0.69 16.68
C PRO A 303 -1.51 -1.64 17.87
N PRO A 304 -1.11 -1.19 19.08
CA PRO A 304 -0.94 -2.11 20.20
C PRO A 304 -2.25 -2.75 20.65
N ALA A 305 -3.39 -2.08 20.47
CA ALA A 305 -4.68 -2.69 20.79
C ALA A 305 -5.07 -3.78 19.77
N ALA A 306 -4.81 -3.55 18.48
CA ALA A 306 -5.07 -4.55 17.43
C ALA A 306 -4.17 -5.78 17.59
N TRP A 307 -2.86 -5.57 17.69
CA TRP A 307 -1.90 -6.67 17.85
C TRP A 307 -1.97 -7.31 19.22
N GLY A 308 -2.28 -6.55 20.27
CA GLY A 308 -2.53 -7.08 21.61
C GLY A 308 -3.73 -8.02 21.64
N ALA A 309 -4.79 -7.74 20.87
CA ALA A 309 -5.92 -8.66 20.71
C ALA A 309 -5.50 -9.96 20.02
N VAL A 310 -4.71 -9.89 18.95
CA VAL A 310 -4.15 -11.07 18.25
C VAL A 310 -3.30 -11.90 19.22
N LEU A 311 -2.34 -11.28 19.93
CA LEU A 311 -1.50 -11.98 20.90
C LEU A 311 -2.30 -12.60 22.06
N LEU A 312 -3.34 -11.90 22.54
CA LEU A 312 -4.23 -12.44 23.58
C LEU A 312 -4.99 -13.67 23.10
N VAL A 313 -5.53 -13.65 21.88
CA VAL A 313 -6.20 -14.83 21.32
C VAL A 313 -5.20 -15.94 21.07
N GLY A 314 -4.00 -15.64 20.58
CA GLY A 314 -2.92 -16.62 20.43
C GLY A 314 -2.57 -17.31 21.74
N GLN A 315 -2.45 -16.57 22.85
CA GLN A 315 -2.24 -17.15 24.18
C GLN A 315 -3.36 -18.13 24.60
N ILE A 316 -4.60 -17.86 24.21
CA ILE A 316 -5.75 -18.72 24.51
C ILE A 316 -5.74 -19.98 23.65
N GLN A 317 -5.45 -19.84 22.35
CA GLN A 317 -5.49 -20.94 21.38
C GLN A 317 -4.27 -21.87 21.52
N GLU A 318 -3.08 -21.31 21.73
CA GLU A 318 -1.82 -22.04 21.73
C GLU A 318 -1.26 -22.27 23.15
N GLY A 319 -1.88 -21.69 24.18
CA GLY A 319 -1.40 -21.75 25.57
C GLY A 319 -0.16 -20.90 25.84
N SER A 320 0.37 -20.22 24.83
CA SER A 320 1.53 -19.34 24.88
C SER A 320 1.44 -18.32 23.74
N THR A 321 2.07 -17.15 23.89
CA THR A 321 2.32 -16.22 22.77
C THR A 321 3.62 -16.52 22.02
N GLY A 322 4.40 -17.50 22.49
CA GLY A 322 5.79 -17.72 22.06
C GLY A 322 6.79 -16.68 22.60
N TYR A 323 6.30 -15.58 23.18
CA TYR A 323 7.11 -14.47 23.67
C TYR A 323 7.14 -14.37 25.20
N ASN A 324 8.32 -14.07 25.74
CA ASN A 324 8.43 -13.63 27.13
C ASN A 324 7.88 -12.19 27.30
N ILE A 325 7.73 -11.76 28.55
CA ILE A 325 7.15 -10.45 28.87
C ILE A 325 7.92 -9.27 28.26
N HIS A 326 9.24 -9.36 28.10
CA HIS A 326 10.05 -8.29 27.50
C HIS A 326 9.78 -8.14 26.01
N MET A 327 9.64 -9.26 25.30
CA MET A 327 9.31 -9.28 23.88
C MET A 327 7.87 -8.81 23.64
N LEU A 328 6.91 -9.27 24.44
CA LEU A 328 5.50 -8.88 24.31
C LEU A 328 5.30 -7.39 24.59
N THR A 329 5.83 -6.89 25.72
CA THR A 329 5.72 -5.45 26.07
C THR A 329 6.51 -4.57 25.11
N GLY A 330 7.70 -5.02 24.69
CA GLY A 330 8.54 -4.36 23.69
C GLY A 330 7.86 -4.24 22.33
N LEU A 331 7.25 -5.31 21.82
CA LEU A 331 6.53 -5.33 20.54
C LEU A 331 5.32 -4.39 20.52
N LEU A 332 4.51 -4.41 21.57
CA LEU A 332 3.36 -3.51 21.69
C LEU A 332 3.81 -2.04 21.78
N THR A 333 4.87 -1.77 22.52
CA THR A 333 5.47 -0.42 22.58
C THR A 333 6.01 0.00 21.21
N LEU A 334 6.71 -0.91 20.51
CA LEU A 334 7.30 -0.63 19.21
C LEU A 334 6.22 -0.32 18.16
N THR A 335 5.16 -1.11 18.09
CA THR A 335 4.03 -0.85 17.17
C THR A 335 3.29 0.46 17.49
N ALA A 336 3.17 0.82 18.77
CA ALA A 336 2.63 2.13 19.19
C ALA A 336 3.51 3.29 18.71
N LEU A 337 4.82 3.22 18.92
CA LEU A 337 5.78 4.25 18.49
C LEU A 337 5.84 4.33 16.96
N THR A 338 5.82 3.19 16.27
CA THR A 338 5.73 3.12 14.80
C THR A 338 4.48 3.82 14.31
N GLY A 339 3.31 3.55 14.90
CA GLY A 339 2.07 4.21 14.50
C GLY A 339 2.11 5.73 14.69
N VAL A 340 2.69 6.23 15.79
CA VAL A 340 2.95 7.67 15.96
C VAL A 340 3.91 8.20 14.90
N GLY A 341 5.02 7.50 14.64
CA GLY A 341 5.99 7.85 13.61
C GLY A 341 5.36 7.96 12.21
N THR A 342 4.54 6.97 11.83
CA THR A 342 3.78 6.97 10.58
C THR A 342 2.89 8.20 10.45
N VAL A 343 2.16 8.57 11.51
CA VAL A 343 1.31 9.77 11.53
C VAL A 343 2.12 11.05 11.35
N LEU A 344 3.28 11.13 11.99
CA LEU A 344 4.17 12.28 11.95
C LEU A 344 4.88 12.45 10.61
N VAL A 345 5.17 11.36 9.91
CA VAL A 345 5.71 11.37 8.54
C VAL A 345 4.60 11.70 7.55
N ALA A 346 3.48 11.00 7.60
CA ALA A 346 2.38 11.19 6.65
C ALA A 346 1.72 12.58 6.72
N ARG A 347 1.89 13.33 7.81
CA ARG A 347 1.35 14.71 7.94
C ARG A 347 1.98 15.69 6.95
N SER A 348 3.20 15.45 6.48
CA SER A 348 3.90 16.34 5.55
C SER A 348 3.38 16.22 4.12
N VAL A 349 2.61 15.17 3.83
CA VAL A 349 2.15 14.81 2.48
C VAL A 349 0.90 15.62 2.04
N GLN A 350 0.26 16.35 2.95
CA GLN A 350 -0.87 17.25 2.62
C GLN A 350 -0.66 18.65 3.18
N ARG A 351 -0.01 19.54 2.40
CA ARG A 351 -0.42 20.96 2.40
C ARG A 351 -1.68 21.05 1.54
N LEU A 352 -2.86 21.04 2.17
CA LEU A 352 -4.03 21.64 1.52
C LEU A 352 -3.86 23.17 1.62
N PRO A 353 -4.26 23.95 0.59
CA PRO A 353 -4.20 25.40 0.64
C PRO A 353 -5.00 25.93 1.83
N GLU A 354 -4.49 26.98 2.46
CA GLU A 354 -5.14 27.72 3.55
C GLU A 354 -6.56 28.18 3.20
#